data_AF-A0A956H3D5-F1
#
_entry.id   AF-A0A956H3D5-F1
#
_cell.length_a   1.000
_cell.length_b   1.000
_cell.length_c   1.000
_cell.angle_alpha   90.00
_cell.angle_beta   90.00
_cell.angle_gamma   90.00
#
_symmetry.space_group_name_H-M   'P 1'
#
loop_
_entity.id
_entity.type
_entity.pdbx_description
1 polymer ?
#
loop_
_entity_poly.entity_id
_entity_poly.type
_entity_poly.pdbx_seq_one_letter_code
_entity_poly.pdbx_strand_id
1 'polypeptide(L)'
;MLASLLLVPACGDDAGDTGDEVGTTDGADMDTDTDTGVADGRDFYDGEASAALGADGNQARCSTCHSDDGTLTGFSGKTMKDIAFKENFKGGGADLLGAANACITGWMSGPALTADDPSYVALAAFLESISDPSVTTPNTIAPEVLADEAEYEAMYAGGDAAAGEAKYDTFCAKCHGGGLVVGQIPAYPKASLSGYTIGRIAQKVRTSGPPPSGTNDATDTTPGPMPFFEAEELPAADLADIIAHLKG
;
A
#
# COMPACT_ATOMS: atom_id res chain seq x y z
N MET A 1 23.35 34.51 -26.73
CA MET A 1 23.79 33.44 -27.63
C MET A 1 25.29 33.23 -27.45
N LEU A 2 25.68 32.37 -26.51
CA LEU A 2 27.04 31.86 -26.39
C LEU A 2 26.92 30.34 -26.34
N ALA A 3 27.50 29.68 -27.33
CA ALA A 3 27.59 28.24 -27.43
C ALA A 3 28.84 27.77 -26.70
N SER A 4 28.68 26.89 -25.71
CA SER A 4 29.77 26.13 -25.12
C SER A 4 29.60 24.66 -25.51
N LEU A 5 30.44 24.23 -26.46
CA LEU A 5 30.81 22.84 -26.68
C LEU A 5 31.63 22.37 -25.47
N LEU A 6 31.29 21.23 -24.87
CA LEU A 6 32.20 20.47 -24.02
C LEU A 6 32.18 18.99 -24.42
N LEU A 7 33.40 18.47 -24.53
CA LEU A 7 33.78 17.19 -25.11
C LEU A 7 33.43 15.99 -24.22
N VAL A 8 33.19 14.87 -24.91
CA VAL A 8 33.20 13.49 -24.40
C VAL A 8 34.64 12.96 -24.29
N PRO A 9 34.94 12.11 -23.30
CA PRO A 9 35.78 10.93 -23.50
C PRO A 9 34.97 9.66 -23.14
N ALA A 10 34.76 8.73 -24.06
CA ALA A 10 35.69 7.72 -24.59
C ALA A 10 35.91 6.55 -23.60
N CYS A 11 35.57 5.37 -24.13
CA CYS A 11 35.45 4.08 -23.50
C CYS A 11 36.78 3.55 -22.92
N GLY A 12 36.71 2.86 -21.79
CA GLY A 12 37.77 1.99 -21.29
C GLY A 12 37.42 0.55 -21.57
N ASP A 13 38.17 -0.06 -22.47
CA ASP A 13 38.28 -1.51 -22.65
C ASP A 13 39.07 -2.10 -21.48
N ASP A 14 38.51 -3.05 -20.75
CA ASP A 14 39.29 -3.97 -19.92
C ASP A 14 39.04 -5.41 -20.36
N ALA A 15 40.10 -5.98 -20.92
CA ALA A 15 40.20 -7.34 -21.38
C ALA A 15 40.96 -8.17 -20.36
N GLY A 16 40.43 -9.36 -20.07
CA GLY A 16 41.23 -10.51 -19.66
C GLY A 16 41.09 -10.94 -18.22
N ASP A 17 40.29 -11.99 -18.00
CA ASP A 17 40.78 -13.13 -17.23
C ASP A 17 40.18 -14.43 -17.78
N THR A 18 41.06 -15.28 -18.29
CA THR A 18 40.78 -16.64 -18.74
C THR A 18 41.33 -17.59 -17.68
N GLY A 19 40.45 -18.02 -16.78
CA GLY A 19 40.74 -19.05 -15.79
C GLY A 19 39.77 -20.21 -15.93
N ASP A 20 40.18 -21.22 -16.70
CA ASP A 20 39.68 -22.59 -16.61
C ASP A 20 39.83 -23.10 -15.17
N GLU A 21 38.74 -23.54 -14.54
CA GLU A 21 38.77 -24.75 -13.71
C GLU A 21 37.49 -25.56 -13.92
N VAL A 22 37.68 -26.68 -14.62
CA VAL A 22 36.71 -27.74 -14.84
C VAL A 22 36.60 -28.56 -13.55
N GLY A 23 35.63 -28.21 -12.72
CA GLY A 23 35.21 -28.99 -11.54
C GLY A 23 33.84 -29.59 -11.74
N THR A 24 33.78 -30.79 -12.30
CA THR A 24 32.57 -31.61 -12.40
C THR A 24 32.23 -32.17 -11.02
N THR A 25 31.20 -31.63 -10.38
CA THR A 25 30.45 -32.36 -9.35
C THR A 25 29.02 -32.48 -9.81
N ASP A 26 28.68 -33.66 -10.30
CA ASP A 26 27.33 -34.16 -10.52
C ASP A 26 26.60 -34.25 -9.16
N GLY A 27 26.25 -33.10 -8.61
CA GLY A 27 25.27 -32.96 -7.55
C GLY A 27 23.93 -32.71 -8.21
N ALA A 28 23.15 -33.76 -8.38
CA ALA A 28 21.74 -33.64 -8.71
C ALA A 28 21.05 -32.93 -7.53
N ASP A 29 21.07 -31.60 -7.54
CA ASP A 29 20.05 -30.80 -6.87
C ASP A 29 18.74 -31.16 -7.57
N MET A 30 18.10 -32.18 -7.02
CA MET A 30 16.68 -32.38 -7.14
C MET A 30 16.02 -31.15 -6.51
N ASP A 31 15.95 -30.06 -7.27
CA ASP A 31 14.84 -29.13 -7.22
C ASP A 31 13.60 -29.95 -7.62
N THR A 32 13.12 -30.77 -6.69
CA THR A 32 11.73 -31.21 -6.68
C THR A 32 10.92 -29.99 -6.27
N ASP A 33 10.89 -29.02 -7.17
CA ASP A 33 9.79 -28.09 -7.32
C ASP A 33 8.61 -28.94 -7.81
N THR A 34 8.11 -29.78 -6.91
CA THR A 34 6.80 -30.39 -7.06
C THR A 34 5.85 -29.22 -6.95
N ASP A 35 5.56 -28.64 -8.11
CA ASP A 35 4.35 -27.89 -8.39
C ASP A 35 3.18 -28.77 -7.93
N THR A 36 2.82 -28.63 -6.66
CA THR A 36 1.76 -29.41 -6.02
C THR A 36 0.39 -28.93 -6.49
N GLY A 37 0.32 -27.96 -7.41
CA GLY A 37 -0.89 -27.27 -7.80
C GLY A 37 -1.55 -26.52 -6.64
N VAL A 38 -0.86 -26.39 -5.49
CA VAL A 38 -1.30 -25.54 -4.39
C VAL A 38 -0.96 -24.12 -4.81
N ALA A 39 -1.99 -23.29 -4.95
CA ALA A 39 -1.80 -21.91 -5.31
C ALA A 39 -0.87 -21.23 -4.29
N ASP A 40 0.14 -20.53 -4.78
CA ASP A 40 1.09 -19.82 -3.94
C ASP A 40 0.36 -18.71 -3.17
N GLY A 41 0.27 -18.85 -1.85
CA GLY A 41 -0.39 -17.86 -1.00
C GLY A 41 0.25 -16.48 -1.11
N ARG A 42 1.54 -16.41 -1.48
CA ARG A 42 2.23 -15.16 -1.77
C ARG A 42 1.61 -14.42 -2.96
N ASP A 43 1.25 -15.11 -4.04
CA ASP A 43 0.62 -14.52 -5.23
C ASP A 43 -0.75 -13.90 -4.90
N PHE A 44 -1.50 -14.47 -3.96
CA PHE A 44 -2.73 -13.88 -3.44
C PHE A 44 -2.52 -12.65 -2.54
N TYR A 45 -1.30 -12.42 -2.05
CA TYR A 45 -0.95 -11.24 -1.28
C TYR A 45 -0.34 -10.11 -2.13
N ASP A 46 0.64 -10.41 -2.98
CA ASP A 46 1.40 -9.39 -3.72
C ASP A 46 1.47 -9.57 -5.23
N GLY A 47 0.85 -10.61 -5.77
CA GLY A 47 0.90 -10.94 -7.19
C GLY A 47 -0.40 -10.67 -7.95
N GLU A 48 -0.54 -11.29 -9.11
CA GLU A 48 -1.68 -11.07 -10.01
C GLU A 48 -2.95 -11.72 -9.46
N ALA A 49 -2.83 -12.85 -8.76
CA ALA A 49 -3.97 -13.46 -8.09
C ALA A 49 -4.58 -12.52 -7.04
N SER A 50 -3.75 -11.75 -6.33
CA SER A 50 -4.24 -10.71 -5.40
C SER A 50 -5.08 -9.67 -6.12
N ALA A 51 -4.61 -9.10 -7.23
CA ALA A 51 -5.35 -8.10 -7.99
C ALA A 51 -6.67 -8.66 -8.54
N ALA A 52 -6.67 -9.93 -8.97
CA ALA A 52 -7.82 -10.65 -9.48
C ALA A 52 -8.90 -10.96 -8.42
N LEU A 53 -8.62 -10.79 -7.12
CA LEU A 53 -9.65 -10.83 -6.08
C LEU A 53 -10.62 -9.64 -6.19
N GLY A 54 -10.20 -8.54 -6.83
CA GLY A 54 -11.01 -7.34 -7.00
C GLY A 54 -11.98 -7.40 -8.18
N ALA A 55 -12.61 -6.26 -8.48
CA ALA A 55 -13.40 -6.08 -9.70
C ALA A 55 -12.54 -6.10 -10.97
N ASP A 56 -13.17 -6.34 -12.13
CA ASP A 56 -12.52 -6.17 -13.43
C ASP A 56 -11.90 -4.77 -13.55
N GLY A 57 -10.60 -4.74 -13.85
CA GLY A 57 -9.81 -3.50 -13.96
C GLY A 57 -9.15 -3.03 -12.66
N ASN A 58 -9.40 -3.69 -11.52
CA ASN A 58 -8.67 -3.46 -10.29
C ASN A 58 -7.17 -3.75 -10.49
N GLN A 59 -6.33 -2.86 -9.99
CA GLN A 59 -4.87 -2.97 -10.00
C GLN A 59 -4.29 -3.07 -8.59
N ALA A 60 -5.11 -2.86 -7.56
CA ALA A 60 -4.67 -2.95 -6.18
C ALA A 60 -4.50 -4.40 -5.73
N ARG A 61 -3.46 -4.63 -4.94
CA ARG A 61 -3.11 -5.89 -4.26
C ARG A 61 -3.09 -5.64 -2.76
N CYS A 62 -3.06 -6.69 -1.94
CA CYS A 62 -2.90 -6.50 -0.49
C CYS A 62 -1.59 -5.73 -0.19
N SER A 63 -0.52 -6.08 -0.90
CA SER A 63 0.78 -5.40 -0.84
C SER A 63 0.80 -3.97 -1.39
N THR A 64 -0.29 -3.51 -2.03
CA THR A 64 -0.42 -2.10 -2.41
C THR A 64 -0.43 -1.23 -1.16
N CYS A 65 -1.19 -1.64 -0.14
CA CYS A 65 -1.47 -0.83 1.05
C CYS A 65 -0.81 -1.33 2.32
N HIS A 66 -0.37 -2.59 2.37
CA HIS A 66 0.21 -3.21 3.56
C HIS A 66 1.58 -3.82 3.25
N SER A 67 2.52 -3.76 4.18
CA SER A 67 3.77 -4.53 4.13
C SER A 67 3.59 -5.94 4.72
N ASP A 68 4.54 -6.85 4.47
CA ASP A 68 4.62 -8.19 5.07
C ASP A 68 5.81 -8.36 6.04
N ASP A 69 6.63 -7.32 6.22
CA ASP A 69 7.90 -7.40 6.95
C ASP A 69 7.90 -6.66 8.30
N GLY A 70 6.83 -5.92 8.60
CA GLY A 70 6.70 -5.07 9.78
C GLY A 70 6.89 -3.57 9.50
N THR A 71 7.28 -3.18 8.29
CA THR A 71 7.54 -1.78 7.90
C THR A 71 6.23 -1.02 7.72
N LEU A 72 6.10 0.18 8.29
CA LEU A 72 4.93 1.04 8.06
C LEU A 72 5.21 2.16 7.05
N THR A 73 6.46 2.56 6.88
CA THR A 73 6.85 3.63 5.97
C THR A 73 6.48 3.29 4.53
N GLY A 74 5.73 4.18 3.87
CA GLY A 74 5.24 4.00 2.50
C GLY A 74 3.97 3.17 2.36
N PHE A 75 3.37 2.75 3.47
CA PHE A 75 2.14 1.94 3.49
C PHE A 75 1.03 2.65 4.26
N SER A 76 -0.18 2.59 3.71
CA SER A 76 -1.38 3.25 4.24
C SER A 76 -2.18 2.35 5.18
N GLY A 77 -1.54 1.35 5.74
CA GLY A 77 -2.19 0.39 6.62
C GLY A 77 -1.15 -0.39 7.38
N LYS A 78 -1.56 -0.88 8.55
CA LYS A 78 -0.73 -1.73 9.40
C LYS A 78 -0.14 -2.90 8.60
N THR A 79 1.06 -3.29 8.97
CA THR A 79 1.72 -4.48 8.40
C THR A 79 0.85 -5.75 8.55
N MET A 80 0.96 -6.65 7.58
CA MET A 80 0.40 -8.00 7.60
C MET A 80 1.27 -8.99 8.35
N LYS A 81 2.47 -8.60 8.77
CA LYS A 81 3.27 -9.40 9.70
C LYS A 81 2.51 -9.56 11.03
N ASP A 82 2.49 -10.78 11.56
CA ASP A 82 1.81 -11.13 12.81
C ASP A 82 0.30 -10.82 12.82
N ILE A 83 -0.35 -10.84 11.65
CA ILE A 83 -1.77 -10.51 11.52
C ILE A 83 -2.68 -11.72 11.76
N ALA A 84 -2.26 -12.93 11.39
CA ALA A 84 -3.17 -14.07 11.24
C ALA A 84 -3.83 -14.53 12.55
N PHE A 85 -3.13 -14.36 13.68
CA PHE A 85 -3.55 -14.87 14.99
C PHE A 85 -4.12 -13.81 15.93
N LYS A 86 -4.35 -12.58 15.44
CA LYS A 86 -4.97 -11.54 16.27
C LYS A 86 -6.42 -11.89 16.60
N GLU A 87 -6.84 -11.58 17.83
CA GLU A 87 -8.18 -11.91 18.35
C GLU A 87 -9.30 -11.19 17.59
N ASN A 88 -9.03 -10.01 17.05
CA ASN A 88 -9.96 -9.24 16.24
C ASN A 88 -9.23 -8.22 15.36
N PHE A 89 -9.94 -7.74 14.34
CA PHE A 89 -9.48 -6.73 13.40
C PHE A 89 -10.42 -5.51 13.38
N LYS A 90 -9.92 -4.38 12.88
CA LYS A 90 -10.70 -3.15 12.63
C LYS A 90 -11.45 -2.61 13.87
N GLY A 91 -10.84 -2.69 15.04
CA GLY A 91 -11.43 -2.14 16.27
C GLY A 91 -12.43 -3.07 16.97
N GLY A 92 -12.31 -4.39 16.79
CA GLY A 92 -13.02 -5.37 17.62
C GLY A 92 -14.08 -6.24 16.93
N GLY A 93 -14.28 -6.12 15.62
CA GLY A 93 -15.51 -6.59 14.96
C GLY A 93 -15.40 -7.75 13.97
N ALA A 94 -14.19 -8.08 13.49
CA ALA A 94 -14.00 -9.07 12.43
C ALA A 94 -12.95 -10.13 12.82
N ASP A 95 -13.10 -11.33 12.28
CA ASP A 95 -12.06 -12.36 12.18
C ASP A 95 -11.19 -12.12 10.92
N LEU A 96 -10.20 -12.98 10.66
CA LEU A 96 -9.26 -12.80 9.55
C LEU A 96 -9.98 -12.77 8.19
N LEU A 97 -10.95 -13.66 7.98
CA LEU A 97 -11.77 -13.70 6.77
C LEU A 97 -12.60 -12.42 6.61
N GLY A 98 -13.26 -11.98 7.68
CA GLY A 98 -14.02 -10.74 7.70
C GLY A 98 -13.14 -9.51 7.41
N ALA A 99 -11.92 -9.49 7.94
CA ALA A 99 -10.95 -8.43 7.69
C ALA A 99 -10.48 -8.42 6.22
N ALA A 100 -10.13 -9.58 5.67
CA ALA A 100 -9.77 -9.75 4.27
C ALA A 100 -10.92 -9.34 3.35
N ASN A 101 -12.14 -9.82 3.62
CA ASN A 101 -13.33 -9.47 2.85
C ASN A 101 -13.67 -7.99 2.93
N ALA A 102 -13.43 -7.33 4.07
CA ALA A 102 -13.64 -5.89 4.17
C ALA A 102 -12.64 -5.10 3.32
N CYS A 103 -11.49 -5.68 2.94
CA CYS A 103 -10.60 -5.13 1.93
C CYS A 103 -11.07 -5.45 0.50
N ILE A 104 -11.28 -6.74 0.21
CA ILE A 104 -11.65 -7.22 -1.12
C ILE A 104 -12.95 -6.57 -1.60
N THR A 105 -13.99 -6.56 -0.77
CA THR A 105 -15.29 -5.98 -1.12
C THR A 105 -15.32 -4.46 -1.00
N GLY A 106 -14.66 -3.90 0.02
CA GLY A 106 -14.76 -2.48 0.36
C GLY A 106 -13.80 -1.58 -0.44
N TRP A 107 -12.60 -2.05 -0.72
CA TRP A 107 -11.58 -1.32 -1.47
C TRP A 107 -11.48 -1.84 -2.90
N MET A 108 -11.27 -3.15 -3.05
CA MET A 108 -10.99 -3.77 -4.35
C MET A 108 -12.27 -4.05 -5.16
N SER A 109 -13.45 -3.77 -4.59
CA SER A 109 -14.77 -3.98 -5.23
C SER A 109 -15.01 -5.41 -5.75
N GLY A 110 -14.31 -6.40 -5.17
CA GLY A 110 -14.44 -7.81 -5.50
C GLY A 110 -15.59 -8.51 -4.77
N PRO A 111 -15.91 -9.76 -5.13
CA PRO A 111 -16.83 -10.59 -4.37
C PRO A 111 -16.24 -10.99 -3.02
N ALA A 112 -17.10 -11.21 -2.02
CA ALA A 112 -16.66 -11.77 -0.75
C ALA A 112 -16.22 -13.24 -0.93
N LEU A 113 -15.08 -13.58 -0.35
CA LEU A 113 -14.59 -14.96 -0.24
C LEU A 113 -15.29 -15.70 0.89
N THR A 114 -15.32 -17.03 0.79
CA THR A 114 -15.77 -17.91 1.88
C THR A 114 -14.57 -18.62 2.53
N ALA A 115 -14.77 -19.21 3.71
CA ALA A 115 -13.69 -19.90 4.43
C ALA A 115 -13.09 -21.09 3.64
N ASP A 116 -13.89 -21.72 2.78
CA ASP A 116 -13.48 -22.86 1.95
C ASP A 116 -13.02 -22.43 0.54
N ASP A 117 -13.00 -21.12 0.25
CA ASP A 117 -12.53 -20.61 -1.04
C ASP A 117 -11.02 -20.90 -1.18
N PRO A 118 -10.56 -21.59 -2.23
CA PRO A 118 -9.13 -21.89 -2.42
C PRO A 118 -8.24 -20.64 -2.37
N SER A 119 -8.75 -19.50 -2.83
CA SER A 119 -8.05 -18.21 -2.83
C SER A 119 -7.84 -17.70 -1.40
N TYR A 120 -8.87 -17.80 -0.56
CA TYR A 120 -8.75 -17.42 0.84
C TYR A 120 -7.86 -18.39 1.61
N VAL A 121 -7.99 -19.70 1.37
CA VAL A 121 -7.15 -20.71 2.02
C VAL A 121 -5.67 -20.47 1.73
N ALA A 122 -5.32 -20.19 0.47
CA ALA A 122 -3.95 -19.87 0.09
C ALA A 122 -3.46 -18.56 0.74
N LEU A 123 -4.26 -17.50 0.69
CA LEU A 123 -3.94 -16.22 1.33
C LEU A 123 -3.75 -16.38 2.85
N ALA A 124 -4.66 -17.08 3.53
CA ALA A 124 -4.60 -17.32 4.96
C ALA A 124 -3.34 -18.12 5.33
N ALA A 125 -2.98 -19.15 4.57
CA ALA A 125 -1.76 -19.91 4.78
C ALA A 125 -0.49 -19.04 4.67
N PHE A 126 -0.45 -18.10 3.71
CA PHE A 126 0.64 -17.14 3.63
C PHE A 126 0.66 -16.19 4.84
N LEU A 127 -0.48 -15.62 5.23
CA LEU A 127 -0.55 -14.73 6.39
C LEU A 127 -0.15 -15.43 7.69
N GLU A 128 -0.52 -16.70 7.86
CA GLU A 128 -0.06 -17.55 8.97
C GLU A 128 1.45 -17.76 8.91
N SER A 129 2.03 -17.98 7.72
CA SER A 129 3.48 -18.19 7.57
C SER A 129 4.34 -16.99 7.97
N ILE A 130 3.79 -15.77 7.90
CA ILE A 130 4.45 -14.52 8.32
C ILE A 130 3.99 -14.04 9.71
N SER A 131 3.31 -14.90 10.49
CA SER A 131 2.77 -14.55 11.80
C SER A 131 3.28 -15.44 12.92
N ASP A 132 3.60 -14.84 14.06
CA ASP A 132 3.86 -15.54 15.32
C ASP A 132 2.51 -15.85 16.03
N PRO A 133 2.18 -17.13 16.29
CA PRO A 133 0.95 -17.52 16.97
C PRO A 133 0.84 -17.06 18.43
N SER A 134 1.92 -16.56 19.03
CA SER A 134 1.89 -15.92 20.35
C SER A 134 1.45 -14.44 20.30
N VAL A 135 1.45 -13.82 19.12
CA VAL A 135 1.03 -12.43 18.92
C VAL A 135 -0.46 -12.37 18.61
N THR A 136 -1.28 -12.36 19.67
CA THR A 136 -2.74 -12.34 19.53
C THR A 136 -3.37 -10.96 19.76
N THR A 137 -2.59 -10.00 20.27
CA THR A 137 -3.11 -8.68 20.61
C THR A 137 -3.51 -7.90 19.34
N PRO A 138 -4.76 -7.39 19.27
CA PRO A 138 -5.22 -6.56 18.17
C PRO A 138 -4.36 -5.32 17.97
N ASN A 139 -4.23 -4.86 16.72
CA ASN A 139 -3.63 -3.56 16.45
C ASN A 139 -4.54 -2.46 17.01
N THR A 140 -3.94 -1.49 17.72
CA THR A 140 -4.67 -0.29 18.14
C THR A 140 -4.95 0.55 16.90
N ILE A 141 -6.15 1.12 16.83
CA ILE A 141 -6.55 2.08 15.78
C ILE A 141 -6.81 3.41 16.46
N ALA A 142 -6.11 4.45 16.03
CA ALA A 142 -6.18 5.79 16.61
C ALA A 142 -6.39 6.84 15.50
N PRO A 143 -7.62 6.98 14.98
CA PRO A 143 -7.90 7.95 13.94
C PRO A 143 -7.80 9.38 14.50
N GLU A 144 -7.13 10.25 13.74
CA GLU A 144 -7.13 11.68 14.02
C GLU A 144 -8.42 12.28 13.44
N VAL A 145 -9.36 12.63 14.31
CA VAL A 145 -10.64 13.24 13.92
C VAL A 145 -10.72 14.63 14.54
N LEU A 146 -10.58 15.66 13.69
CA LEU A 146 -10.80 17.05 14.06
C LEU A 146 -12.27 17.45 13.80
N ALA A 147 -12.69 18.61 14.30
CA ALA A 147 -14.10 19.01 14.26
C ALA A 147 -14.61 19.24 12.84
N ASP A 148 -13.79 19.84 11.97
CA ASP A 148 -14.14 20.18 10.59
C ASP A 148 -12.91 20.41 9.69
N GLU A 149 -13.16 20.67 8.40
CA GLU A 149 -12.12 20.95 7.40
C GLU A 149 -11.25 22.16 7.76
N ALA A 150 -11.79 23.17 8.45
CA ALA A 150 -11.04 24.37 8.82
C ALA A 150 -10.03 24.10 9.94
N GLU A 151 -10.34 23.20 10.88
CA GLU A 151 -9.36 22.72 11.86
C GLU A 151 -8.22 21.94 11.20
N TYR A 152 -8.53 21.09 10.21
CA TYR A 152 -7.49 20.43 9.40
C TYR A 152 -6.64 21.43 8.62
N GLU A 153 -7.26 22.44 7.99
CA GLU A 153 -6.56 23.50 7.26
C GLU A 153 -5.56 24.22 8.19
N ALA A 154 -6.00 24.58 9.41
CA ALA A 154 -5.15 25.24 10.39
C ALA A 154 -4.01 24.35 10.90
N MET A 155 -4.27 23.06 11.13
CA MET A 155 -3.27 22.11 11.65
C MET A 155 -2.17 21.78 10.64
N TYR A 156 -2.53 21.66 9.36
CA TYR A 156 -1.63 21.19 8.31
C TYR A 156 -1.08 22.31 7.41
N ALA A 157 -1.36 23.57 7.74
CA ALA A 157 -0.75 24.71 7.08
C ALA A 157 0.75 24.83 7.38
N GLY A 158 1.51 25.33 6.40
CA GLY A 158 2.90 25.76 6.62
C GLY A 158 3.96 24.66 6.61
N GLY A 159 3.69 23.52 5.99
CA GLY A 159 4.73 22.50 5.74
C GLY A 159 5.85 22.96 4.81
N ASP A 160 6.94 22.20 4.78
CA ASP A 160 8.08 22.37 3.89
C ASP A 160 7.84 21.63 2.57
N ALA A 161 7.57 22.39 1.50
CA ALA A 161 7.33 21.84 0.17
C ALA A 161 8.53 21.06 -0.39
N ALA A 162 9.77 21.45 -0.07
CA ALA A 162 10.95 20.75 -0.56
C ALA A 162 11.12 19.39 0.13
N ALA A 163 10.81 19.31 1.44
CA ALA A 163 10.76 18.03 2.15
C ALA A 163 9.57 17.16 1.70
N GLY A 164 8.46 17.79 1.30
CA GLY A 164 7.23 17.14 0.90
C GLY A 164 7.34 16.29 -0.36
N GLU A 165 8.28 16.57 -1.26
CA GLU A 165 8.45 15.80 -2.49
C GLU A 165 8.82 14.34 -2.24
N ALA A 166 9.90 14.11 -1.51
CA ALA A 166 10.34 12.76 -1.18
C ALA A 166 9.30 11.98 -0.37
N LYS A 167 8.56 12.69 0.50
CA LYS A 167 7.47 12.10 1.31
C LYS A 167 6.28 11.73 0.43
N TYR A 168 5.90 12.58 -0.52
CA TYR A 168 4.84 12.26 -1.48
C TYR A 168 5.20 11.02 -2.30
N ASP A 169 6.44 10.92 -2.77
CA ASP A 169 6.90 9.76 -3.54
C ASP A 169 6.84 8.47 -2.72
N THR A 170 7.16 8.57 -1.43
CA THR A 170 7.12 7.45 -0.48
C THR A 170 5.70 6.99 -0.19
N PHE A 171 4.78 7.91 0.13
CA PHE A 171 3.46 7.56 0.69
C PHE A 171 2.31 7.61 -0.31
N CYS A 172 2.40 8.46 -1.34
CA CYS A 172 1.24 8.83 -2.15
C CYS A 172 1.41 8.45 -3.63
N ALA A 173 2.62 8.52 -4.18
CA ALA A 173 2.86 8.35 -5.60
C ALA A 173 2.52 6.95 -6.13
N LYS A 174 2.58 5.92 -5.28
CA LYS A 174 2.16 4.55 -5.63
C LYS A 174 0.73 4.49 -6.17
N CYS A 175 -0.16 5.32 -5.63
CA CYS A 175 -1.54 5.43 -6.10
C CYS A 175 -1.73 6.63 -7.04
N HIS A 176 -1.27 7.80 -6.62
CA HIS A 176 -1.60 9.07 -7.27
C HIS A 176 -0.62 9.49 -8.38
N GLY A 177 0.54 8.85 -8.50
CA GLY A 177 1.54 9.16 -9.52
C GLY A 177 1.16 8.61 -10.89
N GLY A 178 0.60 7.39 -10.93
CA GLY A 178 0.11 6.73 -12.13
C GLY A 178 -1.41 6.65 -12.27
N GLY A 179 -2.15 7.06 -11.23
CA GLY A 179 -3.61 6.89 -11.19
C GLY A 179 -4.03 5.43 -11.05
N LEU A 180 -3.42 4.72 -10.10
CA LEU A 180 -3.71 3.31 -9.80
C LEU A 180 -5.22 3.10 -9.67
N VAL A 181 -5.75 2.09 -10.35
CA VAL A 181 -7.17 1.73 -10.24
C VAL A 181 -7.37 0.85 -9.02
N VAL A 182 -8.09 1.37 -8.02
CA VAL A 182 -8.48 0.63 -6.82
C VAL A 182 -9.97 0.29 -6.96
N GLY A 183 -10.28 -1.00 -7.07
CA GLY A 183 -11.59 -1.46 -7.48
C GLY A 183 -11.88 -1.06 -8.93
N GLN A 184 -12.76 -0.09 -9.13
CA GLN A 184 -13.15 0.39 -10.47
C GLN A 184 -12.83 1.87 -10.69
N ILE A 185 -12.26 2.54 -9.69
CA ILE A 185 -12.06 3.99 -9.69
C ILE A 185 -10.55 4.27 -9.74
N PRO A 186 -10.04 4.99 -10.75
CA PRO A 186 -8.65 5.44 -10.76
C PRO A 186 -8.42 6.46 -9.64
N ALA A 187 -7.29 6.34 -8.95
CA ALA A 187 -6.84 7.36 -8.02
C ALA A 187 -6.65 8.70 -8.75
N TYR A 188 -6.99 9.80 -8.08
CA TYR A 188 -6.77 11.14 -8.63
C TYR A 188 -5.29 11.36 -8.95
N PRO A 189 -4.93 11.84 -10.14
CA PRO A 189 -3.54 12.13 -10.44
C PRO A 189 -3.04 13.29 -9.57
N LYS A 190 -1.75 13.29 -9.24
CA LYS A 190 -1.08 14.36 -8.46
C LYS A 190 -1.54 15.77 -8.85
N ALA A 191 -1.60 16.05 -10.15
CA ALA A 191 -1.96 17.37 -10.69
C ALA A 191 -3.39 17.80 -10.32
N SER A 192 -4.31 16.87 -10.07
CA SER A 192 -5.66 17.18 -9.61
C SER A 192 -5.73 17.48 -8.12
N LEU A 193 -4.79 16.97 -7.32
CA LEU A 193 -4.81 17.13 -5.87
C LEU A 193 -4.57 18.59 -5.43
N SER A 194 -3.77 19.35 -6.20
CA SER A 194 -3.48 20.76 -5.92
C SER A 194 -4.72 21.67 -5.90
N GLY A 195 -5.80 21.24 -6.56
CA GLY A 195 -7.08 21.95 -6.62
C GLY A 195 -7.92 21.89 -5.34
N TYR A 196 -7.62 20.97 -4.42
CA TYR A 196 -8.32 20.85 -3.12
C TYR A 196 -7.68 21.74 -2.05
N THR A 197 -8.42 22.16 -1.03
CA THR A 197 -7.91 22.89 0.15
C THR A 197 -6.95 22.02 0.96
N ILE A 198 -6.11 22.64 1.80
CA ILE A 198 -5.20 21.90 2.70
C ILE A 198 -6.03 21.02 3.63
N GLY A 199 -7.08 21.61 4.22
CA GLY A 199 -8.02 20.94 5.10
C GLY A 199 -8.69 19.75 4.45
N ARG A 200 -9.10 19.86 3.18
CA ARG A 200 -9.75 18.74 2.47
C ARG A 200 -8.80 17.59 2.24
N ILE A 201 -7.56 17.87 1.84
CA ILE A 201 -6.54 16.83 1.64
C ILE A 201 -6.23 16.15 2.97
N ALA A 202 -5.96 16.92 4.03
CA ALA A 202 -5.64 16.40 5.35
C ALA A 202 -6.79 15.62 5.99
N GLN A 203 -8.03 16.09 5.84
CA GLN A 203 -9.21 15.35 6.30
C GLN A 203 -9.28 13.99 5.60
N LYS A 204 -9.16 13.95 4.26
CA LYS A 204 -9.19 12.69 3.51
C LYS A 204 -8.04 11.76 3.92
N VAL A 205 -6.83 12.31 4.00
CA VAL A 205 -5.72 11.91 4.91
C VAL A 205 -6.08 10.94 6.03
N ARG A 206 -6.83 11.53 6.97
CA ARG A 206 -7.01 11.09 8.35
C ARG A 206 -8.34 10.42 8.63
N THR A 207 -9.27 10.40 7.67
CA THR A 207 -10.61 9.88 7.93
C THR A 207 -11.13 8.89 6.88
N SER A 208 -10.34 8.54 5.85
CA SER A 208 -10.84 7.71 4.75
C SER A 208 -10.86 6.20 5.05
N GLY A 209 -12.00 5.51 4.96
CA GLY A 209 -12.05 4.04 5.13
C GLY A 209 -13.33 3.42 4.55
N PRO A 210 -13.36 2.10 4.29
CA PRO A 210 -14.59 1.32 4.14
C PRO A 210 -15.21 1.11 5.52
N PRO A 211 -16.54 0.95 5.59
CA PRO A 211 -17.43 1.47 6.64
C PRO A 211 -17.11 0.93 8.05
N PRO A 212 -17.24 1.76 9.12
CA PRO A 212 -18.37 2.67 9.34
C PRO A 212 -18.07 4.18 9.25
N SER A 213 -16.96 4.64 8.66
CA SER A 213 -16.95 6.01 8.10
C SER A 213 -18.06 6.05 7.06
N GLY A 214 -19.15 6.74 7.36
CA GLY A 214 -20.39 6.61 6.62
C GLY A 214 -20.18 6.84 5.13
N THR A 215 -20.35 5.77 4.34
CA THR A 215 -20.73 5.86 2.93
C THR A 215 -22.08 6.60 2.73
N ASN A 216 -22.73 6.99 3.84
CA ASN A 216 -23.92 7.83 3.91
C ASN A 216 -23.64 9.23 4.47
N ASP A 217 -22.39 9.62 4.72
CA ASP A 217 -22.12 11.05 4.74
C ASP A 217 -22.17 11.54 3.30
N ALA A 218 -23.39 11.92 2.88
CA ALA A 218 -23.63 12.54 1.58
C ALA A 218 -22.82 13.83 1.37
N THR A 219 -22.12 14.32 2.40
CA THR A 219 -21.19 15.44 2.33
C THR A 219 -19.73 15.01 2.09
N ASP A 220 -19.37 13.72 2.16
CA ASP A 220 -18.09 13.21 1.64
C ASP A 220 -18.13 13.20 0.10
N THR A 221 -17.97 14.40 -0.46
CA THR A 221 -17.89 14.66 -1.90
C THR A 221 -16.56 14.27 -2.53
N THR A 222 -15.64 13.62 -1.79
CA THR A 222 -14.34 13.22 -2.35
C THR A 222 -14.48 11.85 -3.01
N PRO A 223 -14.34 11.76 -4.34
CA PRO A 223 -14.61 10.50 -5.03
C PRO A 223 -13.52 9.46 -4.77
N GLY A 224 -13.94 8.19 -4.72
CA GLY A 224 -13.05 7.04 -4.70
C GLY A 224 -12.59 6.59 -3.31
N PRO A 225 -12.19 5.32 -3.19
CA PRO A 225 -11.77 4.75 -1.94
C PRO A 225 -10.26 5.04 -1.76
N MET A 226 -9.93 6.00 -0.87
CA MET A 226 -8.54 6.28 -0.43
C MET A 226 -8.27 5.62 0.93
N PRO A 227 -7.17 4.88 1.15
CA PRO A 227 -6.87 4.32 2.47
C PRO A 227 -6.52 5.42 3.50
N PHE A 228 -6.96 5.23 4.74
CA PHE A 228 -6.65 6.10 5.87
C PHE A 228 -5.23 5.86 6.38
N PHE A 229 -4.52 6.95 6.69
CA PHE A 229 -3.23 6.89 7.38
C PHE A 229 -3.35 7.36 8.83
N GLU A 230 -2.97 6.48 9.75
CA GLU A 230 -2.77 6.85 11.15
C GLU A 230 -1.58 7.80 11.32
N ALA A 231 -1.56 8.54 12.43
CA ALA A 231 -0.43 9.42 12.75
C ALA A 231 0.90 8.65 12.93
N GLU A 232 0.82 7.36 13.27
CA GLU A 232 1.99 6.45 13.33
C GLU A 232 2.52 6.08 11.94
N GLU A 233 1.64 5.94 10.95
CA GLU A 233 1.99 5.54 9.58
C GLU A 233 2.47 6.75 8.76
N LEU A 234 1.82 7.89 8.96
CA LEU A 234 2.18 9.17 8.35
C LEU A 234 2.14 10.28 9.42
N PRO A 235 3.30 10.69 9.98
CA PRO A 235 3.37 11.75 10.97
C PRO A 235 2.73 13.06 10.48
N ALA A 236 2.18 13.85 11.41
CA ALA A 236 1.49 15.10 11.07
C ALA A 236 2.38 16.10 10.31
N ALA A 237 3.64 16.23 10.71
CA ALA A 237 4.61 17.07 10.01
C ALA A 237 4.86 16.58 8.57
N ASP A 238 4.91 15.26 8.36
CA ASP A 238 5.13 14.69 7.04
C ASP A 238 3.93 14.93 6.12
N LEU A 239 2.71 14.81 6.63
CA LEU A 239 1.51 15.15 5.88
C LEU A 239 1.43 16.66 5.56
N ALA A 240 1.83 17.54 6.48
CA ALA A 240 1.90 18.98 6.22
C ALA A 240 2.88 19.30 5.09
N ASP A 241 4.06 18.68 5.08
CA ASP A 241 5.06 18.84 4.03
C ASP A 241 4.56 18.33 2.68
N ILE A 242 3.93 17.14 2.65
CA ILE A 242 3.30 16.59 1.44
C ILE A 242 2.26 17.57 0.88
N ILE A 243 1.40 18.13 1.74
CA ILE A 243 0.37 19.07 1.30
C ILE A 243 1.02 20.35 0.76
N ALA A 244 2.07 20.87 1.42
CA ALA A 244 2.81 22.02 0.92
C ALA A 244 3.38 21.75 -0.49
N HIS A 245 3.98 20.57 -0.72
CA HIS A 245 4.44 20.15 -2.05
C HIS A 245 3.33 20.08 -3.10
N LEU A 246 2.15 19.56 -2.73
CA LEU A 246 1.00 19.52 -3.62
C LEU A 246 0.48 20.92 -3.98
N LYS A 247 0.77 21.94 -3.16
CA LYS A 247 0.34 23.32 -3.38
C LYS A 247 1.28 24.16 -4.25
N GLY A 248 2.50 23.68 -4.51
CA GLY A 248 3.53 24.37 -5.31
C GLY A 248 4.33 25.38 -4.51
#